data_AF-A0AA42T7N6-F1
#
_entry.id   AF-A0AA42T7N6-F1
#
_cell.length_a   1.000
_cell.length_b   1.000
_cell.length_c   1.000
_cell.angle_alpha   90.00
_cell.angle_beta   90.00
_cell.angle_gamma   90.00
#
_symmetry.space_group_name_H-M   'P 1'
#
loop_
_entity.id
_entity.type
_entity.pdbx_description
1 polymer ?
#
loop_
_entity_poly.entity_id
_entity_poly.type
_entity_poly.pdbx_seq_one_letter_code
_entity_poly.pdbx_strand_id
1 'polypeptide(L)'
;MSNILTAQQAFSALQAGKTILCRHILGEFESLDQFPATVFGLPDHEFCIQLEMIELAGIRFAKPLSMDEIQDGQDIFVMQSHGVVYHQKFNREVDGMIESVMGGFAQRDSENAKLQYNAFCKAVGFPTCDIAVIEVGLPKKRSNKSKSAKPIEVDQQINQATSDDSSIDDIIGPVSAQSSTSNDVEKKTSSALVTDDVLINHLLAVSTTEQLDKLEVSFEKHKSKMSDDKVQTYGRILEQKRKELATASEKPTTNFDAIASAAVNHAQKLDDDTADKNSKNREWTRFHNDKPYLDVGDKSQYEIEYADLMAVVIHAESPEEANSVVEKTHHWTIEQRAPLLSEISKRLCQIQDSNEVELKEPPSLMVQIQNAPDLTTLDALEIDVSTRHPDIQPRLMAYVKKRRFELEQATAANDEVST
;
A
#
# COMPACT_ATOMS: atom_id res chain seq x y z
N MET A 1 1.21 18.37 -23.07
CA MET A 1 0.01 18.44 -23.92
C MET A 1 -0.48 19.87 -23.92
N SER A 2 -0.47 20.57 -25.06
CA SER A 2 -1.01 21.93 -25.17
C SER A 2 -2.23 21.87 -26.09
N ASN A 3 -3.41 21.92 -25.49
CA ASN A 3 -4.66 22.13 -26.21
C ASN A 3 -4.64 23.59 -26.68
N ILE A 4 -4.10 23.84 -27.88
CA ILE A 4 -3.90 25.19 -28.40
C ILE A 4 -5.28 25.81 -28.66
N LEU A 5 -5.47 27.01 -28.11
CA LEU A 5 -6.69 27.79 -28.26
C LEU A 5 -6.56 28.78 -29.41
N THR A 6 -7.68 28.99 -30.10
CA THR A 6 -7.84 30.17 -30.96
C THR A 6 -7.84 31.44 -30.13
N ALA A 7 -7.50 32.59 -30.74
CA ALA A 7 -7.53 33.88 -30.05
C ALA A 7 -8.91 34.19 -29.43
N GLN A 8 -10.00 33.81 -30.10
CA GLN A 8 -11.36 34.00 -29.59
C GLN A 8 -11.62 33.12 -28.36
N GLN A 9 -11.23 31.84 -28.38
CA GLN A 9 -11.36 30.95 -27.21
C GLN A 9 -10.48 31.39 -26.05
N ALA A 10 -9.26 31.84 -26.33
CA ALA A 10 -8.34 32.36 -25.33
C ALA A 10 -8.91 33.61 -24.65
N PHE A 11 -9.48 34.53 -25.42
CA PHE A 11 -10.14 35.71 -24.88
C PHE A 11 -11.39 35.36 -24.05
N SER A 12 -12.23 34.43 -24.52
CA SER A 12 -13.37 33.94 -23.73
C SER A 12 -12.94 33.26 -22.42
N ALA A 13 -11.87 32.48 -22.45
CA ALA A 13 -11.31 31.85 -21.25
C ALA A 13 -10.72 32.89 -20.28
N LEU A 14 -10.07 33.94 -20.78
CA LEU A 14 -9.60 35.08 -19.99
C LEU A 14 -10.79 35.81 -19.32
N GLN A 15 -11.89 36.04 -20.05
CA GLN A 15 -13.11 36.64 -19.51
C GLN A 15 -13.77 35.76 -18.43
N ALA A 16 -13.62 34.43 -18.52
CA ALA A 16 -14.05 33.48 -17.50
C ALA A 16 -13.08 33.40 -16.30
N GLY A 17 -12.06 34.25 -16.23
CA GLY A 17 -11.09 34.31 -15.13
C GLY A 17 -9.98 33.26 -15.20
N LYS A 18 -9.83 32.55 -16.32
CA LYS A 18 -8.73 31.58 -16.51
C LYS A 18 -7.45 32.29 -16.87
N THR A 19 -6.32 31.76 -16.38
CA THR A 19 -5.00 32.28 -16.74
C THR A 19 -4.59 31.74 -18.11
N ILE A 20 -4.22 32.61 -19.03
CA ILE A 20 -3.84 32.27 -20.40
C ILE A 20 -2.34 32.50 -20.58
N LEU A 21 -1.67 31.52 -21.17
CA LEU A 21 -0.30 31.67 -21.66
C LEU A 21 -0.31 31.90 -23.17
N CYS A 22 0.63 32.70 -23.62
CA CYS A 22 0.85 32.98 -25.03
C CYS A 22 2.27 32.61 -25.42
N ARG A 23 2.45 32.20 -26.67
CA ARG A 23 3.76 32.08 -27.29
C ARG A 23 3.71 32.60 -28.72
N HIS A 24 4.84 33.08 -29.20
CA HIS A 24 5.06 33.14 -30.64
C HIS A 24 5.21 31.71 -31.18
N ILE A 25 4.81 31.46 -32.43
CA ILE A 25 5.01 30.16 -33.10
C ILE A 25 6.45 29.68 -32.89
N LEU A 26 6.60 28.42 -32.45
CA LEU A 26 7.86 27.74 -32.09
C LEU A 26 8.57 28.22 -30.81
N GLY A 27 7.99 29.16 -30.05
CA GLY A 27 8.49 29.61 -28.75
C GLY A 27 7.98 28.79 -27.55
N GLU A 28 8.36 29.23 -26.35
CA GLU A 28 7.82 28.75 -25.08
C GLU A 28 6.58 29.55 -24.67
N PHE A 29 5.70 28.92 -23.90
CA PHE A 29 4.49 29.56 -23.37
C PHE A 29 4.85 30.46 -22.18
N GLU A 30 4.56 31.75 -22.32
CA GLU A 30 4.84 32.79 -21.34
C GLU A 30 3.54 33.47 -20.89
N SER A 31 3.63 34.23 -19.78
CA SER A 31 2.48 35.02 -19.28
C SER A 31 2.05 36.05 -20.33
N LEU A 32 0.74 36.27 -20.44
CA LEU A 32 0.16 37.25 -21.36
C LEU A 32 0.69 38.68 -21.14
N ASP A 33 1.14 39.00 -19.91
CA ASP A 33 1.73 40.31 -19.56
C ASP A 33 3.02 40.63 -20.33
N GLN A 34 3.67 39.62 -20.91
CA GLN A 34 4.88 39.77 -21.72
C GLN A 34 4.57 40.18 -23.17
N PHE A 35 3.29 40.16 -23.57
CA PHE A 35 2.85 40.44 -24.93
C PHE A 35 2.00 41.71 -25.01
N PRO A 36 1.99 42.41 -26.16
CA PRO A 36 1.13 43.58 -26.34
C PRO A 36 -0.35 43.17 -26.37
N ALA A 37 -1.25 44.07 -25.96
CA ALA A 37 -2.70 43.80 -25.95
C ALA A 37 -3.28 43.41 -27.33
N THR A 38 -2.58 43.75 -28.42
CA THR A 38 -2.93 43.39 -29.80
C THR A 38 -2.63 41.92 -30.14
N VAL A 39 -2.01 41.15 -29.24
CA VAL A 39 -1.55 39.77 -29.50
C VAL A 39 -2.67 38.85 -29.96
N PHE A 40 -3.92 39.04 -29.50
CA PHE A 40 -5.08 38.29 -29.94
C PHE A 40 -5.43 38.47 -31.43
N GLY A 41 -4.90 39.52 -32.09
CA GLY A 41 -5.07 39.74 -33.52
C GLY A 41 -3.89 39.28 -34.37
N LEU A 42 -2.80 38.79 -33.76
CA LEU A 42 -1.61 38.38 -34.48
C LEU A 42 -1.71 36.92 -34.93
N PRO A 43 -1.43 36.61 -36.22
CA PRO A 43 -1.55 35.25 -36.74
C PRO A 43 -0.47 34.31 -36.21
N ASP A 44 0.68 34.85 -35.80
CA ASP A 44 1.87 34.06 -35.44
C ASP A 44 1.96 33.75 -33.94
N HIS A 45 0.83 33.77 -33.23
CA HIS A 45 0.76 33.54 -31.80
C HIS A 45 -0.22 32.42 -31.45
N GLU A 46 0.16 31.60 -30.50
CA GLU A 46 -0.64 30.50 -29.98
C GLU A 46 -0.96 30.74 -28.51
N PHE A 47 -2.14 30.29 -28.10
CA PHE A 47 -2.63 30.47 -26.74
C PHE A 47 -2.92 29.11 -26.09
N CYS A 48 -2.76 29.00 -24.78
CA CYS A 48 -3.27 27.87 -24.03
C CYS A 48 -3.69 28.31 -22.63
N ILE A 49 -4.56 27.52 -21.97
CA ILE A 49 -4.90 27.76 -20.56
C ILE A 49 -3.76 27.25 -19.70
N GLN A 50 -3.27 28.10 -18.79
CA GLN A 50 -2.36 27.67 -17.76
C GLN A 50 -3.10 26.71 -16.82
N LEU A 51 -2.65 25.46 -16.78
CA LEU A 51 -3.17 24.50 -15.82
C LEU A 51 -2.66 24.86 -14.42
N GLU A 52 -3.58 25.09 -13.50
CA GLU A 52 -3.27 25.25 -12.08
C GLU A 52 -2.73 23.91 -11.56
N MET A 53 -1.56 23.93 -10.92
CA MET A 53 -0.91 22.74 -10.35
C MET A 53 -1.04 22.77 -8.83
N ILE A 54 -1.34 21.62 -8.24
CA ILE A 54 -1.37 21.41 -6.79
C ILE A 54 -0.29 20.41 -6.37
N GLU A 55 0.08 20.44 -5.09
CA GLU A 55 1.07 19.55 -4.51
C GLU A 55 0.49 18.82 -3.30
N LEU A 56 0.60 17.49 -3.29
CA LEU A 56 0.18 16.65 -2.17
C LEU A 56 1.24 15.57 -1.94
N ALA A 57 1.68 15.42 -0.69
CA ALA A 57 2.73 14.47 -0.29
C ALA A 57 4.04 14.58 -1.13
N GLY A 58 4.38 15.80 -1.58
CA GLY A 58 5.54 16.06 -2.43
C GLY A 58 5.40 15.58 -3.88
N ILE A 59 4.19 15.25 -4.32
CA ILE A 59 3.86 14.93 -5.72
C ILE A 59 3.03 16.08 -6.27
N ARG A 60 3.48 16.66 -7.38
CA ARG A 60 2.80 17.76 -8.08
C ARG A 60 1.97 17.21 -9.23
N PHE A 61 0.73 17.67 -9.35
CA PHE A 61 -0.18 17.32 -10.43
C PHE A 61 -1.17 18.45 -10.72
N ALA A 62 -1.83 18.42 -11.87
CA ALA A 62 -2.82 19.42 -12.25
C ALA A 62 -4.02 19.37 -11.29
N LYS A 63 -4.57 20.52 -10.94
CA LYS A 63 -5.81 20.63 -10.17
C LYS A 63 -6.92 19.83 -10.86
N PRO A 64 -7.68 18.98 -10.12
CA PRO A 64 -8.77 18.21 -10.69
C PRO A 64 -9.76 19.06 -11.47
N LEU A 65 -10.44 18.44 -12.43
CA LEU A 65 -11.48 19.11 -13.21
C LEU A 65 -12.66 19.51 -12.32
N SER A 66 -13.19 20.71 -12.53
CA SER A 66 -14.45 21.17 -11.94
C SER A 66 -15.58 21.20 -12.96
N MET A 67 -16.83 21.21 -12.47
CA MET A 67 -18.01 21.00 -13.29
C MET A 67 -18.27 22.12 -14.33
N ASP A 68 -17.75 23.32 -14.07
CA ASP A 68 -17.77 24.48 -14.96
C ASP A 68 -16.79 24.36 -16.14
N GLU A 69 -15.81 23.46 -16.04
CA GLU A 69 -14.77 23.29 -17.06
C GLU A 69 -15.01 22.10 -18.00
N ILE A 70 -16.01 21.27 -17.71
CA ILE A 70 -16.26 20.02 -18.43
C ILE A 70 -17.49 20.14 -19.32
N GLN A 71 -17.35 19.68 -20.55
CA GLN A 71 -18.43 19.54 -21.53
C GLN A 71 -18.83 18.08 -21.72
N ASP A 72 -20.10 17.83 -22.06
CA ASP A 72 -20.58 16.49 -22.35
C ASP A 72 -19.86 15.91 -23.58
N GLY A 73 -19.50 14.63 -23.49
CA GLY A 73 -18.71 13.92 -24.49
C GLY A 73 -17.19 14.13 -24.39
N GLN A 74 -16.72 15.01 -23.50
CA GLN A 74 -15.30 15.27 -23.27
C GLN A 74 -14.63 14.05 -22.62
N ASP A 75 -13.43 13.70 -23.09
CA ASP A 75 -12.62 12.65 -22.49
C ASP A 75 -12.12 13.08 -21.09
N ILE A 76 -12.40 12.24 -20.10
CA ILE A 76 -12.01 12.41 -18.71
C ILE A 76 -11.33 11.15 -18.17
N PHE A 77 -10.46 11.34 -17.19
CA PHE A 77 -9.71 10.28 -16.52
C PHE A 77 -10.11 10.24 -15.05
N VAL A 78 -10.92 9.26 -14.68
CA VAL A 78 -11.49 9.14 -13.33
C VAL A 78 -10.71 8.13 -12.51
N MET A 79 -10.19 8.61 -11.38
CA MET A 79 -9.46 7.81 -10.41
C MET A 79 -10.41 6.89 -9.64
N GLN A 80 -10.08 5.59 -9.56
CA GLN A 80 -10.84 4.59 -8.81
C GLN A 80 -10.07 4.12 -7.58
N SER A 81 -10.78 3.76 -6.51
CA SER A 81 -10.20 3.36 -5.22
C SER A 81 -9.27 2.15 -5.31
N HIS A 82 -9.53 1.22 -6.23
CA HIS A 82 -8.82 -0.05 -6.38
C HIS A 82 -7.57 0.02 -7.27
N GLY A 83 -6.99 1.21 -7.51
CA GLY A 83 -5.70 1.34 -8.21
C GLY A 83 -5.80 1.36 -9.73
N VAL A 84 -6.89 1.91 -10.24
CA VAL A 84 -7.16 2.01 -11.68
C VAL A 84 -7.66 3.42 -12.02
N VAL A 85 -7.36 3.89 -13.23
CA VAL A 85 -7.95 5.09 -13.82
C VAL A 85 -8.87 4.68 -14.96
N TYR A 86 -10.13 5.11 -14.92
CA TYR A 86 -11.06 4.94 -16.04
C TYR A 86 -10.94 6.09 -17.02
N HIS A 87 -10.71 5.76 -18.28
CA HIS A 87 -10.81 6.71 -19.39
C HIS A 87 -12.21 6.55 -20.02
N GLN A 88 -12.99 7.61 -19.94
CA GLN A 88 -14.38 7.62 -20.42
C GLN A 88 -14.79 9.00 -20.92
N LYS A 89 -15.87 9.05 -21.69
CA LYS A 89 -16.50 10.31 -22.10
C LYS A 89 -17.46 10.77 -21.01
N PHE A 90 -17.30 12.01 -20.57
CA PHE A 90 -18.17 12.61 -19.57
C PHE A 90 -19.61 12.70 -20.08
N ASN A 91 -20.56 12.26 -19.25
CA ASN A 91 -21.98 12.42 -19.51
C ASN A 91 -22.66 12.94 -18.24
N ARG A 92 -23.26 14.14 -18.34
CA ARG A 92 -23.96 14.80 -17.24
C ARG A 92 -25.26 14.11 -16.82
N GLU A 93 -25.76 13.17 -17.64
CA GLU A 93 -26.89 12.32 -17.28
C GLU A 93 -26.50 11.14 -16.36
N VAL A 94 -25.20 10.90 -16.15
CA VAL A 94 -24.71 9.80 -15.31
C VAL A 94 -24.25 10.36 -13.97
N ASP A 95 -25.08 10.20 -12.93
CA ASP A 95 -24.84 10.75 -11.59
C ASP A 95 -23.44 10.39 -11.04
N GLY A 96 -23.00 9.14 -11.20
CA GLY A 96 -21.68 8.70 -10.74
C GLY A 96 -20.51 9.44 -11.41
N MET A 97 -20.67 9.95 -12.64
CA MET A 97 -19.66 10.80 -13.27
C MET A 97 -19.66 12.20 -12.68
N ILE A 98 -20.84 12.75 -12.37
CA ILE A 98 -20.98 14.05 -11.71
C ILE A 98 -20.33 13.99 -10.32
N GLU A 99 -20.65 12.96 -9.54
CA GLU A 99 -20.05 12.72 -8.22
C GLU A 99 -18.53 12.60 -8.29
N SER A 100 -18.01 11.88 -9.29
CA SER A 100 -16.57 11.74 -9.50
C SER A 100 -15.89 13.09 -9.76
N VAL A 101 -16.52 13.97 -10.55
CA VAL A 101 -16.01 15.32 -10.81
C VAL A 101 -16.09 16.18 -9.55
N MET A 102 -17.25 16.21 -8.89
CA MET A 102 -17.47 17.03 -7.68
C MET A 102 -16.56 16.60 -6.52
N GLY A 103 -16.28 15.30 -6.39
CA GLY A 103 -15.33 14.77 -5.41
C GLY A 103 -13.87 15.02 -5.77
N GLY A 104 -13.58 15.63 -6.92
CA GLY A 104 -12.22 15.92 -7.37
C GLY A 104 -11.45 14.70 -7.85
N PHE A 105 -12.13 13.61 -8.27
CA PHE A 105 -11.50 12.38 -8.75
C PHE A 105 -11.25 12.37 -10.26
N ALA A 106 -11.71 13.39 -10.98
CA ALA A 106 -11.60 13.48 -12.44
C ALA A 106 -10.45 14.38 -12.90
N GLN A 107 -9.66 13.89 -13.86
CA GLN A 107 -8.53 14.58 -14.46
C GLN A 107 -8.65 14.71 -15.98
N ARG A 108 -7.89 15.67 -16.52
CA ARG A 108 -7.84 15.97 -17.97
C ARG A 108 -7.05 14.93 -18.77
N ASP A 109 -6.11 14.27 -18.11
CA ASP A 109 -5.21 13.31 -18.72
C ASP A 109 -4.80 12.20 -17.75
N SER A 110 -4.33 11.10 -18.32
CA SER A 110 -3.93 9.92 -17.56
C SER A 110 -2.72 10.15 -16.66
N GLU A 111 -1.79 11.04 -17.01
CA GLU A 111 -0.58 11.26 -16.24
C GLU A 111 -0.91 11.97 -14.93
N ASN A 112 -1.71 13.03 -15.00
CA ASN A 112 -2.21 13.74 -13.83
C ASN A 112 -3.14 12.86 -12.97
N ALA A 113 -3.95 11.98 -13.58
CA ALA A 113 -4.74 11.01 -12.83
C ALA A 113 -3.86 10.04 -12.02
N LYS A 114 -2.78 9.54 -12.63
CA LYS A 114 -1.82 8.65 -11.96
C LYS A 114 -1.06 9.35 -10.85
N LEU A 115 -0.58 10.57 -11.11
CA LEU A 115 0.12 11.39 -10.13
C LEU A 115 -0.80 11.72 -8.94
N GLN A 116 -2.06 12.06 -9.20
CA GLN A 116 -3.06 12.31 -8.16
C GLN A 116 -3.27 11.07 -7.28
N TYR A 117 -3.50 9.88 -7.87
CA TYR A 117 -3.68 8.65 -7.09
C TYR A 117 -2.47 8.35 -6.21
N ASN A 118 -1.28 8.42 -6.80
CA ASN A 118 -0.04 8.21 -6.06
C ASN A 118 0.17 9.27 -4.96
N ALA A 119 -0.23 10.51 -5.18
CA ALA A 119 -0.21 11.56 -4.16
C ALA A 119 -1.15 11.24 -2.99
N PHE A 120 -2.36 10.76 -3.27
CA PHE A 120 -3.30 10.30 -2.23
C PHE A 120 -2.75 9.11 -1.45
N CYS A 121 -2.30 8.05 -2.13
CA CYS A 121 -1.71 6.88 -1.47
C CYS A 121 -0.54 7.29 -0.56
N LYS A 122 0.36 8.13 -1.06
CA LYS A 122 1.51 8.61 -0.27
C LYS A 122 1.07 9.48 0.91
N ALA A 123 0.06 10.32 0.75
CA ALA A 123 -0.48 11.15 1.83
C ALA A 123 -1.06 10.32 2.99
N VAL A 124 -1.68 9.17 2.68
CA VAL A 124 -2.25 8.26 3.69
C VAL A 124 -1.28 7.15 4.15
N GLY A 125 -0.01 7.21 3.73
CA GLY A 125 1.05 6.30 4.19
C GLY A 125 1.21 4.99 3.40
N PHE A 126 0.59 4.88 2.23
CA PHE A 126 0.75 3.76 1.31
C PHE A 126 1.81 4.06 0.23
N PRO A 127 2.50 3.03 -0.30
CA PRO A 127 3.47 3.20 -1.38
C PRO A 127 2.78 3.62 -2.69
N THR A 128 3.54 4.26 -3.58
CA THR A 128 3.11 4.52 -4.95
C THR A 128 3.08 3.23 -5.76
N CYS A 129 2.17 3.13 -6.72
CA CYS A 129 2.06 1.97 -7.60
C CYS A 129 1.88 2.39 -9.07
N ASP A 130 2.11 1.41 -9.94
CA ASP A 130 1.78 1.53 -11.35
C ASP A 130 0.28 1.32 -11.55
N ILE A 131 -0.38 2.39 -11.97
CA ILE A 131 -1.83 2.45 -12.11
C ILE A 131 -2.20 2.19 -13.57
N ALA A 132 -3.06 1.20 -13.78
CA ALA A 132 -3.58 0.88 -15.10
C ALA A 132 -4.64 1.89 -15.55
N VAL A 133 -4.68 2.18 -16.85
CA VAL A 133 -5.74 2.98 -17.46
C VAL A 133 -6.66 2.04 -18.24
N ILE A 134 -7.95 2.08 -17.94
CA ILE A 134 -8.97 1.23 -18.58
C ILE A 134 -9.92 2.13 -19.37
N GLU A 135 -10.04 1.87 -20.67
CA GLU A 135 -11.08 2.49 -21.50
C GLU A 135 -12.45 1.88 -21.15
N VAL A 136 -13.39 2.72 -20.73
CA VAL A 136 -14.75 2.33 -20.37
C VAL A 136 -15.71 2.88 -21.42
N GLY A 137 -16.52 2.02 -22.03
CA GLY A 137 -17.62 2.43 -22.93
C GLY A 137 -17.43 2.20 -24.44
N LEU A 138 -16.33 1.57 -24.89
CA LEU A 138 -16.22 1.10 -26.28
C LEU A 138 -16.51 -0.41 -26.39
N PRO A 139 -17.24 -0.86 -27.43
CA PRO A 139 -17.45 -2.27 -27.66
C PRO A 139 -16.08 -2.94 -27.86
N LYS A 140 -15.75 -3.91 -27.00
CA LYS A 140 -14.57 -4.76 -27.16
C LYS A 140 -14.53 -5.25 -28.61
N LYS A 141 -13.54 -4.82 -29.40
CA LYS A 141 -13.23 -5.50 -30.66
C LYS A 141 -12.93 -6.95 -30.28
N ARG A 142 -13.87 -7.85 -30.59
CA ARG A 142 -13.67 -9.28 -30.50
C ARG A 142 -12.42 -9.59 -31.32
N SER A 143 -11.29 -9.85 -30.67
CA SER A 143 -10.19 -10.52 -31.33
C SER A 143 -10.74 -11.87 -31.77
N ASN A 144 -10.82 -12.12 -33.07
CA ASN A 144 -11.19 -13.43 -33.59
C ASN A 144 -10.16 -14.45 -33.10
N LYS A 145 -10.46 -15.13 -32.00
CA LYS A 145 -9.77 -16.35 -31.61
C LYS A 145 -10.42 -17.47 -32.42
N SER A 146 -9.89 -17.73 -33.61
CA SER A 146 -10.28 -18.89 -34.41
C SER A 146 -10.04 -20.14 -33.57
N LYS A 147 -11.12 -20.82 -33.18
CA LYS A 147 -11.09 -22.21 -32.73
C LYS A 147 -10.78 -23.06 -33.95
N SER A 148 -9.63 -23.71 -33.97
CA SER A 148 -9.46 -24.99 -34.66
C SER A 148 -8.70 -25.94 -33.75
N ALA A 149 -9.36 -27.04 -33.40
CA ALA A 149 -8.79 -28.12 -32.62
C ALA A 149 -8.33 -29.23 -33.56
N LYS A 150 -6.99 -29.43 -33.56
CA LYS A 150 -6.21 -30.65 -33.88
C LYS A 150 -6.17 -31.14 -35.35
N PRO A 151 -5.13 -31.91 -35.77
CA PRO A 151 -3.92 -32.38 -35.06
C PRO A 151 -2.59 -31.90 -35.69
N ILE A 152 -1.50 -32.06 -34.93
CA ILE A 152 -0.11 -31.79 -35.34
C ILE A 152 0.42 -33.04 -36.06
N GLU A 153 0.76 -32.90 -37.33
CA GLU A 153 1.72 -33.74 -38.05
C GLU A 153 2.86 -32.87 -38.57
N VAL A 154 4.06 -33.40 -38.40
CA VAL A 154 5.37 -32.86 -38.73
C VAL A 154 5.56 -32.92 -40.25
N ASP A 155 5.94 -31.83 -40.92
CA ASP A 155 7.21 -31.80 -41.65
C ASP A 155 7.64 -30.42 -42.19
N GLN A 156 8.95 -30.34 -42.34
CA GLN A 156 9.83 -29.28 -42.81
C GLN A 156 9.50 -28.84 -44.26
N GLN A 157 9.78 -27.63 -44.75
CA GLN A 157 11.09 -27.15 -45.23
C GLN A 157 10.89 -25.74 -45.88
N ILE A 158 11.67 -24.70 -45.52
CA ILE A 158 12.91 -24.19 -46.18
C ILE A 158 12.70 -22.96 -47.11
N ASN A 159 13.57 -21.94 -46.88
CA ASN A 159 14.24 -20.99 -47.81
C ASN A 159 14.18 -19.54 -47.29
N GLN A 160 15.23 -18.70 -47.21
CA GLN A 160 16.56 -18.61 -47.85
C GLN A 160 17.47 -17.73 -46.97
N ALA A 161 18.72 -18.13 -46.64
CA ALA A 161 20.02 -17.81 -47.30
C ALA A 161 20.45 -16.32 -47.14
N THR A 162 21.61 -15.93 -46.58
CA THR A 162 23.04 -16.26 -46.86
C THR A 162 23.87 -15.68 -45.67
N SER A 163 24.85 -16.34 -45.02
CA SER A 163 26.18 -16.91 -45.37
C SER A 163 27.36 -15.93 -45.41
N ASP A 164 28.46 -16.40 -44.78
CA ASP A 164 29.90 -16.05 -44.86
C ASP A 164 30.45 -15.41 -43.56
N ASP A 165 31.56 -15.83 -42.95
CA ASP A 165 32.52 -16.93 -43.16
C ASP A 165 33.44 -17.00 -41.91
N SER A 166 34.27 -18.05 -41.83
CA SER A 166 35.44 -18.32 -40.97
C SER A 166 35.25 -19.19 -39.72
N SER A 167 35.42 -20.50 -39.96
CA SER A 167 36.10 -21.39 -39.00
C SER A 167 37.62 -21.13 -39.03
N ILE A 168 38.34 -21.65 -38.03
CA ILE A 168 39.55 -22.47 -38.21
C ILE A 168 39.97 -23.02 -36.83
N ASP A 169 40.07 -24.34 -36.77
CA ASP A 169 40.77 -25.13 -35.76
C ASP A 169 42.31 -25.03 -35.93
N ASP A 170 43.02 -25.34 -34.85
CA ASP A 170 44.41 -25.82 -34.78
C ASP A 170 45.56 -24.87 -35.10
N ILE A 171 46.77 -25.24 -34.60
CA ILE A 171 48.14 -24.66 -34.72
C ILE A 171 48.53 -23.98 -33.36
N ILE A 172 49.39 -24.49 -32.44
CA ILE A 172 50.62 -25.32 -32.50
C ILE A 172 51.04 -25.80 -31.08
N GLY A 173 51.44 -27.06 -30.93
CA GLY A 173 52.66 -27.44 -30.17
C GLY A 173 53.77 -27.78 -31.17
N PRO A 174 55.10 -27.71 -30.91
CA PRO A 174 55.77 -28.20 -29.69
C PRO A 174 57.00 -27.38 -29.20
N VAL A 175 57.65 -27.93 -28.17
CA VAL A 175 58.88 -27.60 -27.41
C VAL A 175 60.18 -27.26 -28.18
N SER A 176 60.92 -26.23 -27.70
CA SER A 176 62.40 -26.11 -27.52
C SER A 176 62.81 -24.63 -27.50
N ALA A 177 63.81 -24.10 -26.82
CA ALA A 177 64.73 -24.42 -25.72
C ALA A 177 65.74 -23.25 -25.66
N GLN A 178 66.43 -23.12 -24.52
CA GLN A 178 67.62 -22.29 -24.23
C GLN A 178 67.37 -20.80 -23.90
N SER A 179 67.61 -20.27 -22.69
CA SER A 179 68.55 -20.48 -21.56
C SER A 179 69.70 -19.48 -21.53
N SER A 180 69.82 -18.76 -20.42
CA SER A 180 71.06 -18.38 -19.72
C SER A 180 70.63 -17.66 -18.43
N THR A 181 71.09 -17.90 -17.20
CA THR A 181 72.15 -18.70 -16.54
C THR A 181 71.60 -19.03 -15.13
N SER A 182 72.04 -19.97 -14.30
CA SER A 182 73.35 -20.55 -14.04
C SER A 182 73.14 -21.89 -13.30
N ASN A 183 73.93 -22.91 -13.66
CA ASN A 183 74.02 -24.19 -12.94
C ASN A 183 74.89 -24.02 -11.68
N ASP A 184 74.63 -24.76 -10.59
CA ASP A 184 75.48 -25.92 -10.31
C ASP A 184 74.90 -26.89 -9.26
N VAL A 185 75.20 -28.18 -9.52
CA VAL A 185 75.22 -29.41 -8.69
C VAL A 185 74.22 -29.58 -7.54
N GLU A 186 73.40 -30.64 -7.62
CA GLU A 186 73.36 -31.60 -6.50
C GLU A 186 73.14 -33.04 -6.97
N LYS A 187 74.21 -33.82 -6.84
CA LYS A 187 74.24 -35.28 -6.95
C LYS A 187 73.78 -35.83 -5.60
N LYS A 188 72.80 -36.75 -5.63
CA LYS A 188 72.42 -37.70 -4.57
C LYS A 188 73.48 -37.84 -3.47
N THR A 189 73.08 -37.75 -2.21
CA THR A 189 72.95 -38.87 -1.25
C THR A 189 72.68 -38.29 0.14
N SER A 190 71.91 -39.03 0.95
CA SER A 190 72.04 -39.11 2.42
C SER A 190 71.09 -38.27 3.26
N SER A 191 70.18 -38.99 3.94
CA SER A 191 69.92 -38.87 5.38
C SER A 191 70.19 -37.50 6.01
N ALA A 192 69.16 -36.66 6.09
CA ALA A 192 69.20 -35.48 6.95
C ALA A 192 68.05 -35.56 7.94
N LEU A 193 68.42 -35.42 9.21
CA LEU A 193 67.57 -35.42 10.38
C LEU A 193 66.38 -34.46 10.18
N VAL A 194 65.16 -34.97 10.26
CA VAL A 194 63.98 -34.11 10.40
C VAL A 194 64.12 -33.42 11.75
N THR A 195 64.50 -32.15 11.74
CA THR A 195 64.58 -31.31 12.92
C THR A 195 63.18 -30.94 13.38
N ASP A 196 62.97 -30.84 14.69
CA ASP A 196 61.67 -30.57 15.34
C ASP A 196 60.89 -29.40 14.70
N ASP A 197 61.60 -28.36 14.25
CA ASP A 197 60.99 -27.14 13.70
C ASP A 197 60.39 -27.36 12.30
N VAL A 198 60.85 -28.38 11.56
CA VAL A 198 60.31 -28.76 10.25
C VAL A 198 58.97 -29.48 10.40
N LEU A 199 58.79 -30.27 11.47
CA LEU A 199 57.52 -30.94 11.76
C LEU A 199 56.43 -29.93 12.12
N ILE A 200 56.76 -28.91 12.90
CA ILE A 200 55.81 -27.85 13.28
C ILE A 200 55.39 -27.02 12.05
N ASN A 201 56.35 -26.64 11.19
CA ASN A 201 56.03 -25.89 9.96
C ASN A 201 55.20 -26.71 8.98
N HIS A 202 55.48 -28.02 8.85
CA HIS A 202 54.63 -28.90 8.05
C HIS A 202 53.22 -29.04 8.62
N LEU A 203 53.06 -29.08 9.95
CA LEU A 203 51.76 -29.18 10.61
C LEU A 203 50.88 -27.94 10.38
N LEU A 204 51.48 -26.75 10.29
CA LEU A 204 50.76 -25.51 9.95
C LEU A 204 50.24 -25.50 8.50
N ALA A 205 50.87 -26.27 7.59
CA ALA A 205 50.52 -26.35 6.17
C ALA A 205 49.54 -27.48 5.83
N VAL A 206 49.09 -28.29 6.80
CA VAL A 206 48.17 -29.42 6.57
C VAL A 206 46.76 -28.93 6.25
N SER A 207 46.19 -29.44 5.15
CA SER A 207 44.84 -29.12 4.69
C SER A 207 43.91 -30.34 4.53
N THR A 208 44.42 -31.57 4.72
CA THR A 208 43.62 -32.81 4.63
C THR A 208 43.87 -33.76 5.80
N THR A 209 42.89 -34.60 6.12
CA THR A 209 42.98 -35.58 7.23
C THR A 209 44.05 -36.65 6.98
N GLU A 210 44.21 -37.09 5.72
CA GLU A 210 45.22 -38.09 5.35
C GLU A 210 46.67 -37.57 5.50
N GLN A 211 46.88 -36.27 5.33
CA GLN A 211 48.16 -35.62 5.60
C GLN A 211 48.44 -35.52 7.11
N LEU A 212 47.38 -35.29 7.91
CA LEU A 212 47.46 -35.22 9.36
C LEU A 212 47.89 -36.58 9.96
N ASP A 213 47.27 -37.68 9.50
CA ASP A 213 47.59 -39.04 9.97
C ASP A 213 49.04 -39.45 9.64
N LYS A 214 49.53 -39.08 8.44
CA LYS A 214 50.93 -39.32 8.04
C LYS A 214 51.92 -38.53 8.91
N LEU A 215 51.57 -37.30 9.30
CA LEU A 215 52.38 -36.48 10.20
C LEU A 215 52.38 -37.01 11.64
N GLU A 216 51.26 -37.56 12.11
CA GLU A 216 51.12 -38.17 13.44
C GLU A 216 52.01 -39.42 13.57
N VAL A 217 52.03 -40.28 12.56
CA VAL A 217 52.93 -41.44 12.52
C VAL A 217 54.40 -41.03 12.51
N SER A 218 54.74 -39.97 11.77
CA SER A 218 56.11 -39.42 11.76
C SER A 218 56.50 -38.82 13.12
N PHE A 219 55.56 -38.13 13.77
CA PHE A 219 55.76 -37.55 15.10
C PHE A 219 55.99 -38.61 16.16
N GLU A 220 55.17 -39.67 16.23
CA GLU A 220 55.36 -40.73 17.23
C GLU A 220 56.72 -41.44 17.09
N LYS A 221 57.25 -41.51 15.87
CA LYS A 221 58.61 -42.04 15.62
C LYS A 221 59.73 -41.12 16.16
N HIS A 222 59.50 -39.80 16.19
CA HIS A 222 60.47 -38.80 16.61
C HIS A 222 60.27 -38.26 18.04
N LYS A 223 59.14 -38.57 18.67
CA LYS A 223 58.74 -38.15 20.02
C LYS A 223 59.78 -38.45 21.11
N SER A 224 60.45 -39.61 21.02
CA SER A 224 61.49 -40.03 21.97
C SER A 224 62.77 -39.18 21.93
N LYS A 225 62.94 -38.35 20.89
CA LYS A 225 64.12 -37.50 20.66
C LYS A 225 63.83 -36.01 20.86
N MET A 226 62.61 -35.65 21.26
CA MET A 226 62.14 -34.27 21.39
C MET A 226 62.02 -33.86 22.87
N SER A 227 62.17 -32.55 23.14
CA SER A 227 61.89 -31.98 24.46
C SER A 227 60.40 -32.06 24.81
N ASP A 228 60.07 -32.27 26.08
CA ASP A 228 58.69 -32.46 26.56
C ASP A 228 57.79 -31.25 26.22
N ASP A 229 58.30 -30.03 26.33
CA ASP A 229 57.59 -28.80 25.92
C ASP A 229 57.18 -28.81 24.43
N LYS A 230 58.04 -29.34 23.57
CA LYS A 230 57.78 -29.42 22.13
C LYS A 230 56.76 -30.52 21.82
N VAL A 231 56.80 -31.63 22.56
CA VAL A 231 55.82 -32.72 22.44
C VAL A 231 54.42 -32.21 22.81
N GLN A 232 54.31 -31.43 23.91
CA GLN A 232 53.07 -30.81 24.31
C GLN A 232 52.55 -29.78 23.29
N THR A 233 53.46 -28.95 22.75
CA THR A 233 53.10 -27.93 21.76
C THR A 233 52.59 -28.56 20.47
N TYR A 234 53.27 -29.61 19.98
CA TYR A 234 52.83 -30.32 18.77
C TYR A 234 51.50 -31.04 19.00
N GLY A 235 51.31 -31.70 20.15
CA GLY A 235 50.04 -32.32 20.52
C GLY A 235 48.87 -31.33 20.54
N ARG A 236 49.08 -30.13 21.10
CA ARG A 236 48.06 -29.06 21.12
C ARG A 236 47.68 -28.59 19.72
N ILE A 237 48.67 -28.40 18.83
CA ILE A 237 48.42 -27.97 17.45
C ILE A 237 47.73 -29.09 16.65
N LEU A 238 48.10 -30.35 16.86
CA LEU A 238 47.45 -31.51 16.24
C LEU A 238 45.97 -31.58 16.61
N GLU A 239 45.65 -31.43 17.90
CA GLU A 239 44.28 -31.48 18.37
C GLU A 239 43.45 -30.29 17.87
N GLN A 240 44.06 -29.09 17.81
CA GLN A 240 43.42 -27.91 17.23
C GLN A 240 43.13 -28.11 15.73
N LYS A 241 44.09 -28.62 14.96
CA LYS A 241 43.90 -28.92 13.54
C LYS A 241 42.85 -30.01 13.32
N ARG A 242 42.79 -31.02 14.18
CA ARG A 242 41.74 -32.05 14.14
C ARG A 242 40.35 -31.45 14.37
N LYS A 243 40.23 -30.49 15.29
CA LYS A 243 38.98 -29.73 15.52
C LYS A 243 38.62 -28.82 14.34
N GLU A 244 39.60 -28.14 13.74
CA GLU A 244 39.41 -27.31 12.54
C GLU A 244 38.94 -28.15 11.33
N LEU A 245 39.53 -29.32 11.08
CA LEU A 245 39.11 -30.20 9.99
C LEU A 245 37.77 -30.91 10.27
N ALA A 246 37.46 -31.24 11.53
CA ALA A 246 36.17 -31.80 11.92
C ALA A 246 35.03 -30.79 11.72
N THR A 247 35.24 -29.53 12.13
CA THR A 247 34.26 -28.44 11.92
C THR A 247 34.13 -28.04 10.45
N ALA A 248 35.17 -28.18 9.63
CA ALA A 248 35.09 -27.98 8.18
C ALA A 248 34.26 -29.06 7.46
N SER A 249 34.19 -30.28 8.02
CA SER A 249 33.33 -31.37 7.53
C SER A 249 31.89 -31.28 8.04
N GLU A 250 31.61 -30.43 9.03
CA GLU A 250 30.26 -30.12 9.56
C GLU A 250 29.67 -28.84 8.96
N LYS A 251 30.06 -28.45 7.74
CA LYS A 251 29.09 -27.75 6.90
C LYS A 251 27.97 -28.75 6.62
N PRO A 252 26.70 -28.42 6.90
CA PRO A 252 25.63 -29.30 6.48
C PRO A 252 25.69 -29.28 4.95
N THR A 253 26.16 -30.38 4.35
CA THR A 253 25.65 -30.80 3.05
C THR A 253 24.17 -31.03 3.27
N THR A 254 23.41 -29.93 3.26
CA THR A 254 22.00 -29.97 2.97
C THR A 254 21.91 -30.60 1.61
N ASN A 255 21.60 -31.89 1.61
CA ASN A 255 21.54 -32.71 0.44
C ASN A 255 20.65 -31.96 -0.57
N PHE A 256 21.25 -31.45 -1.64
CA PHE A 256 20.56 -30.52 -2.54
C PHE A 256 19.30 -31.19 -3.09
N ASP A 257 19.32 -32.52 -3.25
CA ASP A 257 18.17 -33.35 -3.61
C ASP A 257 17.07 -33.37 -2.54
N ALA A 258 17.39 -33.28 -1.25
CA ALA A 258 16.37 -33.23 -0.20
C ALA A 258 15.72 -31.84 -0.11
N ILE A 259 16.48 -30.76 -0.31
CA ILE A 259 15.94 -29.40 -0.39
C ILE A 259 15.16 -29.23 -1.71
N ALA A 260 15.68 -29.72 -2.82
CA ALA A 260 15.00 -29.69 -4.11
C ALA A 260 13.72 -30.53 -4.07
N SER A 261 13.73 -31.73 -3.48
CA SER A 261 12.52 -32.54 -3.30
C SER A 261 11.53 -31.88 -2.34
N ALA A 262 11.99 -31.23 -1.26
CA ALA A 262 11.10 -30.49 -0.37
C ALA A 262 10.52 -29.24 -1.04
N ALA A 263 11.31 -28.53 -1.86
CA ALA A 263 10.87 -27.37 -2.63
C ALA A 263 9.90 -27.78 -3.76
N VAL A 264 10.14 -28.89 -4.45
CA VAL A 264 9.24 -29.47 -5.45
C VAL A 264 7.95 -29.96 -4.79
N ASN A 265 8.01 -30.62 -3.64
CA ASN A 265 6.82 -31.03 -2.90
C ASN A 265 6.04 -29.82 -2.35
N HIS A 266 6.72 -28.75 -1.96
CA HIS A 266 6.09 -27.51 -1.53
C HIS A 266 5.46 -26.76 -2.71
N ALA A 267 6.14 -26.71 -3.86
CA ALA A 267 5.60 -26.15 -5.10
C ALA A 267 4.40 -26.97 -5.59
N GLN A 268 4.47 -28.30 -5.55
CA GLN A 268 3.35 -29.18 -5.90
C GLN A 268 2.16 -28.98 -4.95
N LYS A 269 2.40 -28.83 -3.64
CA LYS A 269 1.34 -28.46 -2.68
C LYS A 269 0.77 -27.08 -2.94
N LEU A 270 1.58 -26.11 -3.33
CA LEU A 270 1.11 -24.78 -3.71
C LEU A 270 0.34 -24.82 -5.04
N ASP A 271 0.74 -25.63 -5.99
CA ASP A 271 0.06 -25.83 -7.27
C ASP A 271 -1.24 -26.62 -7.07
N ASP A 272 -1.28 -27.59 -6.15
CA ASP A 272 -2.49 -28.32 -5.76
C ASP A 272 -3.44 -27.41 -4.94
N ASP A 273 -2.95 -26.59 -4.02
CA ASP A 273 -3.73 -25.56 -3.31
C ASP A 273 -4.19 -24.45 -4.25
N THR A 274 -3.37 -24.10 -5.26
CA THR A 274 -3.72 -23.12 -6.30
C THR A 274 -4.65 -23.72 -7.33
N ALA A 275 -4.60 -25.03 -7.58
CA ALA A 275 -5.54 -25.77 -8.41
C ALA A 275 -6.84 -26.04 -7.67
N ASP A 276 -6.86 -26.19 -6.36
CA ASP A 276 -8.07 -26.32 -5.54
C ASP A 276 -8.72 -24.94 -5.33
N LYS A 277 -7.93 -23.89 -5.11
CA LYS A 277 -8.39 -22.48 -5.16
C LYS A 277 -8.83 -22.08 -6.56
N ASN A 278 -8.13 -22.49 -7.62
CA ASN A 278 -8.53 -22.21 -8.99
C ASN A 278 -9.65 -23.13 -9.48
N SER A 279 -9.84 -24.33 -8.94
CA SER A 279 -11.03 -25.14 -9.20
C SER A 279 -12.25 -24.49 -8.56
N LYS A 280 -12.08 -23.89 -7.37
CA LYS A 280 -13.06 -23.00 -6.73
C LYS A 280 -13.21 -21.63 -7.41
N ASN A 281 -12.23 -21.19 -8.22
CA ASN A 281 -12.22 -19.88 -8.92
C ASN A 281 -12.48 -20.00 -10.45
N ARG A 282 -12.64 -21.22 -10.99
CA ARG A 282 -12.86 -21.49 -12.43
C ARG A 282 -14.32 -21.68 -12.81
N GLU A 283 -15.25 -21.46 -11.88
CA GLU A 283 -16.68 -21.30 -12.21
C GLU A 283 -17.08 -19.85 -12.48
N TRP A 284 -16.13 -18.91 -12.49
CA TRP A 284 -16.42 -17.55 -12.91
C TRP A 284 -16.63 -17.47 -14.43
N THR A 285 -17.90 -17.24 -14.79
CA THR A 285 -18.48 -16.88 -16.10
C THR A 285 -19.05 -18.02 -16.95
N ARG A 286 -20.18 -18.59 -16.50
CA ARG A 286 -21.20 -19.13 -17.41
C ARG A 286 -22.38 -18.17 -17.48
N PHE A 287 -22.50 -17.47 -18.60
CA PHE A 287 -23.55 -16.50 -18.87
C PHE A 287 -24.93 -17.17 -18.96
N HIS A 288 -25.89 -16.70 -18.16
CA HIS A 288 -27.32 -16.86 -18.43
C HIS A 288 -27.99 -15.48 -18.48
N ASN A 289 -28.52 -15.11 -19.65
CA ASN A 289 -29.34 -13.92 -19.91
C ASN A 289 -28.77 -12.55 -19.50
N ASP A 290 -27.54 -12.23 -19.93
CA ASP A 290 -26.99 -10.87 -20.01
C ASP A 290 -27.09 -9.94 -18.77
N LYS A 291 -27.19 -10.50 -17.55
CA LYS A 291 -27.01 -9.75 -16.29
C LYS A 291 -25.97 -10.44 -15.39
N PRO A 292 -25.07 -9.70 -14.72
CA PRO A 292 -24.13 -10.29 -13.78
C PRO A 292 -24.89 -10.76 -12.53
N TYR A 293 -24.81 -12.05 -12.21
CA TYR A 293 -25.20 -12.60 -10.92
C TYR A 293 -23.94 -13.06 -10.19
N LEU A 294 -23.82 -12.73 -8.91
CA LEU A 294 -22.73 -13.13 -8.04
C LEU A 294 -22.98 -14.58 -7.61
N ASP A 295 -22.06 -15.50 -7.89
CA ASP A 295 -22.17 -16.88 -7.43
C ASP A 295 -21.95 -16.94 -5.91
N VAL A 296 -23.03 -17.24 -5.20
CA VAL A 296 -23.08 -17.37 -3.75
C VAL A 296 -23.17 -18.87 -3.47
N GLY A 297 -22.25 -19.41 -2.66
CA GLY A 297 -22.24 -20.85 -2.27
C GLY A 297 -23.50 -21.32 -1.52
N ASP A 298 -23.37 -22.24 -0.55
CA ASP A 298 -24.52 -22.84 0.18
C ASP A 298 -25.42 -21.87 0.97
N LYS A 299 -25.13 -20.57 1.00
CA LYS A 299 -25.96 -19.56 1.66
C LYS A 299 -26.97 -19.00 0.67
N SER A 300 -28.26 -19.04 1.01
CA SER A 300 -29.28 -18.46 0.14
C SER A 300 -29.03 -16.95 -0.06
N GLN A 301 -29.47 -16.39 -1.20
CA GLN A 301 -29.43 -14.93 -1.44
C GLN A 301 -30.01 -14.12 -0.27
N TYR A 302 -31.04 -14.68 0.38
CA TYR A 302 -31.63 -14.15 1.59
C TYR A 302 -30.64 -14.01 2.75
N GLU A 303 -29.77 -15.00 2.98
CA GLU A 303 -28.81 -14.96 4.10
C GLU A 303 -27.73 -13.90 3.94
N ILE A 304 -27.31 -13.61 2.71
CA ILE A 304 -26.36 -12.53 2.43
C ILE A 304 -27.02 -11.18 2.63
N GLU A 305 -28.16 -10.96 1.97
CA GLU A 305 -28.89 -9.70 2.10
C GLU A 305 -29.29 -9.46 3.57
N TYR A 306 -29.64 -10.52 4.29
CA TYR A 306 -29.94 -10.44 5.73
C TYR A 306 -28.72 -10.03 6.55
N ALA A 307 -27.55 -10.62 6.32
CA ALA A 307 -26.33 -10.23 7.04
C ALA A 307 -25.93 -8.77 6.77
N ASP A 308 -26.01 -8.33 5.50
CA ASP A 308 -25.65 -6.97 5.10
C ASP A 308 -26.61 -5.93 5.70
N LEU A 309 -27.92 -6.19 5.58
CA LEU A 309 -28.93 -5.30 6.16
C LEU A 309 -28.89 -5.30 7.69
N MET A 310 -28.59 -6.44 8.32
CA MET A 310 -28.41 -6.53 9.76
C MET A 310 -27.22 -5.70 10.24
N ALA A 311 -26.11 -5.69 9.51
CA ALA A 311 -24.96 -4.85 9.83
C ALA A 311 -25.33 -3.36 9.79
N VAL A 312 -26.12 -2.93 8.79
CA VAL A 312 -26.64 -1.56 8.71
C VAL A 312 -27.50 -1.23 9.93
N VAL A 313 -28.39 -2.14 10.36
CA VAL A 313 -29.24 -1.91 11.55
C VAL A 313 -28.41 -1.80 12.82
N ILE A 314 -27.41 -2.66 13.02
CA ILE A 314 -26.56 -2.65 14.22
C ILE A 314 -25.76 -1.35 14.32
N HIS A 315 -25.27 -0.85 13.19
CA HIS A 315 -24.43 0.35 13.13
C HIS A 315 -25.20 1.66 12.96
N ALA A 316 -26.52 1.61 12.72
CA ALA A 316 -27.32 2.81 12.52
C ALA A 316 -27.22 3.77 13.72
N GLU A 317 -26.87 5.03 13.45
CA GLU A 317 -26.74 6.08 14.49
C GLU A 317 -28.02 6.91 14.61
N SER A 318 -28.86 6.88 13.58
CA SER A 318 -30.13 7.62 13.54
C SER A 318 -31.34 6.71 13.38
N PRO A 319 -32.53 7.13 13.87
CA PRO A 319 -33.77 6.41 13.64
C PRO A 319 -34.12 6.26 12.15
N GLU A 320 -33.71 7.22 11.33
CA GLU A 320 -33.98 7.23 9.89
C GLU A 320 -33.13 6.19 9.16
N GLU A 321 -31.85 6.07 9.52
CA GLU A 321 -30.95 5.06 8.97
C GLU A 321 -31.41 3.63 9.31
N ALA A 322 -31.82 3.40 10.56
CA ALA A 322 -32.36 2.10 10.99
C ALA A 322 -33.66 1.75 10.23
N ASN A 323 -34.53 2.75 9.97
CA ASN A 323 -35.79 2.55 9.24
C ASN A 323 -35.61 2.43 7.72
N SER A 324 -34.53 2.97 7.14
CA SER A 324 -34.25 2.87 5.69
C SER A 324 -34.11 1.42 5.21
N VAL A 325 -33.68 0.53 6.10
CA VAL A 325 -33.50 -0.90 5.84
C VAL A 325 -34.82 -1.58 5.49
N VAL A 326 -35.95 -1.05 5.97
CA VAL A 326 -37.28 -1.59 5.74
C VAL A 326 -37.66 -1.54 4.25
N GLU A 327 -37.32 -0.45 3.56
CA GLU A 327 -37.60 -0.28 2.13
C GLU A 327 -36.79 -1.28 1.27
N LYS A 328 -35.60 -1.66 1.74
CA LYS A 328 -34.74 -2.64 1.04
C LYS A 328 -35.24 -4.07 1.14
N THR A 329 -36.29 -4.35 1.92
CA THR A 329 -36.85 -5.70 2.14
C THR A 329 -38.21 -5.93 1.49
N HIS A 330 -38.61 -5.11 0.50
CA HIS A 330 -39.90 -5.27 -0.18
C HIS A 330 -40.09 -6.61 -0.91
N HIS A 331 -39.00 -7.24 -1.37
CA HIS A 331 -39.03 -8.54 -2.05
C HIS A 331 -38.96 -9.74 -1.11
N TRP A 332 -38.82 -9.52 0.20
CA TRP A 332 -38.79 -10.60 1.19
C TRP A 332 -40.18 -11.05 1.61
N THR A 333 -40.29 -12.32 2.00
CA THR A 333 -41.52 -12.84 2.62
C THR A 333 -41.72 -12.28 4.03
N ILE A 334 -42.95 -12.34 4.54
CA ILE A 334 -43.31 -11.82 5.87
C ILE A 334 -42.49 -12.51 6.97
N GLU A 335 -42.27 -13.82 6.85
CA GLU A 335 -41.49 -14.62 7.82
C GLU A 335 -40.00 -14.25 7.80
N GLN A 336 -39.45 -14.00 6.61
CA GLN A 336 -38.05 -13.58 6.42
C GLN A 336 -37.77 -12.17 6.92
N ARG A 337 -38.77 -11.27 6.87
CA ARG A 337 -38.65 -9.88 7.31
C ARG A 337 -38.87 -9.71 8.81
N ALA A 338 -39.62 -10.60 9.45
CA ALA A 338 -39.91 -10.56 10.89
C ALA A 338 -38.67 -10.44 11.80
N PRO A 339 -37.60 -11.24 11.65
CA PRO A 339 -36.43 -11.12 12.52
C PRO A 339 -35.68 -9.79 12.33
N LEU A 340 -35.63 -9.25 11.12
CA LEU A 340 -34.99 -7.96 10.85
C LEU A 340 -35.78 -6.80 11.45
N LEU A 341 -37.11 -6.80 11.32
CA LEU A 341 -37.98 -5.78 11.93
C LEU A 341 -37.89 -5.77 13.45
N SER A 342 -37.74 -6.95 14.07
CA SER A 342 -37.51 -7.05 15.51
C SER A 342 -36.20 -6.39 15.93
N GLU A 343 -35.11 -6.58 15.17
CA GLU A 343 -33.83 -5.95 15.49
C GLU A 343 -33.84 -4.44 15.22
N ILE A 344 -34.53 -3.98 14.17
CA ILE A 344 -34.74 -2.54 13.90
C ILE A 344 -35.45 -1.89 15.09
N SER A 345 -36.57 -2.47 15.55
CA SER A 345 -37.31 -1.96 16.71
C SER A 345 -36.43 -1.86 17.95
N LYS A 346 -35.62 -2.90 18.21
CA LYS A 346 -34.68 -2.93 19.33
C LYS A 346 -33.60 -1.86 19.21
N ARG A 347 -33.04 -1.62 18.02
CA ARG A 347 -32.06 -0.56 17.79
C ARG A 347 -32.69 0.83 17.98
N LEU A 348 -33.92 1.04 17.51
CA LEU A 348 -34.63 2.31 17.69
C LEU A 348 -34.82 2.66 19.17
N CYS A 349 -35.16 1.69 20.02
CA CYS A 349 -35.20 1.88 21.46
C CYS A 349 -33.82 2.29 22.02
N GLN A 350 -32.74 1.65 21.59
CA GLN A 350 -31.38 1.99 22.04
C GLN A 350 -30.94 3.40 21.62
N ILE A 351 -31.30 3.82 20.41
CA ILE A 351 -31.01 5.18 19.91
C ILE A 351 -31.81 6.21 20.72
N GLN A 352 -33.07 5.89 21.03
CA GLN A 352 -33.90 6.74 21.88
C GLN A 352 -33.34 6.86 23.30
N ASP A 353 -32.93 5.75 23.91
CA ASP A 353 -32.30 5.73 25.23
C ASP A 353 -30.95 6.47 25.22
N SER A 354 -30.17 6.36 24.12
CA SER A 354 -28.87 7.04 23.97
C SER A 354 -29.03 8.55 23.79
N ASN A 355 -30.04 8.99 23.04
CA ASN A 355 -30.42 10.40 22.92
C ASN A 355 -30.94 10.97 24.25
N GLU A 356 -31.62 10.16 25.06
CA GLU A 356 -32.05 10.54 26.41
C GLU A 356 -30.84 10.67 27.38
N VAL A 357 -29.77 9.90 27.15
CA VAL A 357 -28.50 10.01 27.91
C VAL A 357 -27.63 11.20 27.47
N GLU A 358 -27.68 11.60 26.20
CA GLU A 358 -27.00 12.81 25.69
C GLU A 358 -27.69 14.12 26.11
N LEU A 359 -28.98 14.06 26.47
CA LEU A 359 -29.71 15.13 27.16
C LEU A 359 -29.53 15.12 28.69
N LYS A 360 -28.32 14.82 29.18
CA LYS A 360 -27.90 15.43 30.45
C LYS A 360 -27.55 16.89 30.18
N GLU A 361 -28.58 17.71 29.92
CA GLU A 361 -28.47 19.14 30.14
C GLU A 361 -27.81 19.33 31.52
N PRO A 362 -26.80 20.21 31.65
CA PRO A 362 -26.34 20.59 32.97
C PRO A 362 -27.60 21.00 33.76
N PRO A 363 -27.75 20.55 35.02
CA PRO A 363 -28.98 20.74 35.78
C PRO A 363 -29.45 22.18 35.61
N SER A 364 -30.76 22.42 35.39
CA SER A 364 -31.25 23.77 35.07
C SER A 364 -30.61 24.83 35.99
N LEU A 365 -30.34 26.03 35.48
CA LEU A 365 -29.65 27.08 36.26
C LEU A 365 -30.27 27.30 37.66
N MET A 366 -31.59 27.13 37.77
CA MET A 366 -32.31 27.11 39.04
C MET A 366 -31.85 25.99 40.00
N VAL A 367 -31.67 24.78 39.50
CA VAL A 367 -31.17 23.62 40.27
C VAL A 367 -29.69 23.80 40.63
N GLN A 368 -28.88 24.43 39.78
CA GLN A 368 -27.51 24.79 40.11
C GLN A 368 -27.45 25.80 41.26
N ILE A 369 -28.32 26.82 41.21
CA ILE A 369 -28.44 27.82 42.28
C ILE A 369 -28.89 27.15 43.59
N GLN A 370 -29.86 26.24 43.55
CA GLN A 370 -30.35 25.56 44.76
C GLN A 370 -29.31 24.62 45.40
N ASN A 371 -28.42 24.04 44.59
CA ASN A 371 -27.40 23.11 45.07
C ASN A 371 -25.99 23.74 45.17
N ALA A 372 -25.88 25.07 45.09
CA ALA A 372 -24.59 25.74 45.19
C ALA A 372 -23.91 25.41 46.54
N PRO A 373 -22.66 24.90 46.53
CA PRO A 373 -21.98 24.44 47.75
C PRO A 373 -21.47 25.57 48.63
N ASP A 374 -21.10 26.73 48.06
CA ASP A 374 -20.51 27.86 48.77
C ASP A 374 -20.94 29.21 48.18
N LEU A 375 -20.60 30.30 48.88
CA LEU A 375 -20.96 31.64 48.45
C LEU A 375 -20.26 32.03 47.14
N THR A 376 -19.02 31.58 46.94
CA THR A 376 -18.22 31.88 45.75
C THR A 376 -18.81 31.27 44.48
N THR A 377 -19.29 30.03 44.53
CA THR A 377 -19.99 29.39 43.39
C THR A 377 -21.36 30.03 43.16
N LEU A 378 -22.05 30.46 44.22
CA LEU A 378 -23.33 31.17 44.09
C LEU A 378 -23.18 32.54 43.41
N ASP A 379 -22.10 33.27 43.68
CA ASP A 379 -21.82 34.57 43.07
C ASP A 379 -21.52 34.44 41.56
N ALA A 380 -20.83 33.37 41.14
CA ALA A 380 -20.63 33.08 39.72
C ALA A 380 -21.97 32.81 39.01
N LEU A 381 -22.87 32.04 39.65
CA LEU A 381 -24.21 31.79 39.13
C LEU A 381 -25.09 33.04 39.09
N GLU A 382 -24.89 34.00 40.01
CA GLU A 382 -25.58 35.30 39.99
C GLU A 382 -25.23 36.11 38.73
N ILE A 383 -23.96 36.09 38.31
CA ILE A 383 -23.51 36.69 37.06
C ILE A 383 -24.21 36.01 35.88
N ASP A 384 -24.28 34.69 35.87
CA ASP A 384 -24.96 33.95 34.80
C ASP A 384 -26.46 34.24 34.73
N VAL A 385 -27.12 34.47 35.86
CA VAL A 385 -28.53 34.91 35.90
C VAL A 385 -28.70 36.28 35.22
N SER A 386 -27.77 37.21 35.42
CA SER A 386 -27.83 38.55 34.81
C SER A 386 -27.72 38.54 33.27
N THR A 387 -27.15 37.47 32.69
CA THR A 387 -27.07 37.29 31.24
C THR A 387 -28.35 36.68 30.62
N ARG A 388 -29.30 36.23 31.46
CA ARG A 388 -30.56 35.60 30.99
C ARG A 388 -31.61 36.61 30.57
N HIS A 389 -32.67 36.14 29.92
CA HIS A 389 -33.77 36.98 29.45
C HIS A 389 -34.43 37.76 30.61
N PRO A 390 -34.74 39.07 30.47
CA PRO A 390 -35.27 39.91 31.55
C PRO A 390 -36.50 39.33 32.29
N ASP A 391 -37.35 38.58 31.59
CA ASP A 391 -38.56 37.99 32.18
C ASP A 391 -38.28 36.86 33.19
N ILE A 392 -37.13 36.17 33.07
CA ILE A 392 -36.77 35.03 33.94
C ILE A 392 -35.80 35.42 35.06
N GLN A 393 -35.13 36.57 34.95
CA GLN A 393 -34.18 37.06 35.95
C GLN A 393 -34.80 37.22 37.36
N PRO A 394 -36.01 37.82 37.54
CA PRO A 394 -36.58 38.03 38.88
C PRO A 394 -36.81 36.71 39.62
N ARG A 395 -37.22 35.67 38.88
CA ARG A 395 -37.49 34.35 39.43
C ARG A 395 -36.21 33.64 39.85
N LEU A 396 -35.16 33.69 39.03
CA LEU A 396 -33.86 33.09 39.36
C LEU A 396 -33.15 33.83 40.51
N MET A 397 -33.22 35.16 40.53
CA MET A 397 -32.69 35.98 41.63
C MET A 397 -33.36 35.69 42.97
N ALA A 398 -34.64 35.30 42.98
CA ALA A 398 -35.31 34.86 44.21
C ALA A 398 -34.69 33.57 44.79
N TYR A 399 -34.29 32.63 43.92
CA TYR A 399 -33.57 31.42 44.36
C TYR A 399 -32.14 31.72 44.82
N VAL A 400 -31.44 32.66 44.19
CA VAL A 400 -30.10 33.10 44.62
C VAL A 400 -30.16 33.68 46.03
N LYS A 401 -31.11 34.59 46.29
CA LYS A 401 -31.30 35.19 47.63
C LYS A 401 -31.62 34.14 48.68
N LYS A 402 -32.48 33.17 48.35
CA LYS A 402 -32.83 32.08 49.25
C LYS A 402 -31.60 31.22 49.58
N ARG A 403 -30.81 30.84 48.58
CA ARG A 403 -29.61 30.02 48.80
C ARG A 403 -28.53 30.77 49.55
N ARG A 404 -28.31 32.06 49.26
CA ARG A 404 -27.33 32.89 49.99
C ARG A 404 -27.65 32.92 51.48
N PHE A 405 -28.92 33.10 51.84
CA PHE A 405 -29.37 33.04 53.23
C PHE A 405 -29.14 31.67 53.89
N GLU A 406 -29.38 30.57 53.17
CA GLU A 406 -29.10 29.21 53.68
C GLU A 406 -27.59 29.00 53.94
N LEU A 407 -26.73 29.49 53.04
CA LEU A 407 -25.27 29.38 53.17
C LEU A 407 -24.71 30.29 54.27
N GLU A 408 -25.26 31.50 54.44
CA GLU A 408 -24.90 32.42 55.54
C GLU A 408 -25.29 31.86 56.91
N GLN A 409 -26.45 31.20 57.02
CA GLN A 409 -26.81 30.51 58.27
C GLN A 409 -25.94 29.28 58.53
N ALA A 410 -25.58 28.51 57.50
CA ALA A 410 -24.71 27.35 57.64
C ALA A 410 -23.27 27.73 58.03
N THR A 411 -22.77 28.86 57.53
CA THR A 411 -21.45 29.40 57.92
C THR A 411 -21.47 29.93 59.35
N ALA A 412 -22.50 30.68 59.75
CA ALA A 412 -22.67 31.13 61.12
C ALA A 412 -22.78 29.97 62.14
N ALA A 413 -23.47 28.88 61.78
CA ALA A 413 -23.60 27.70 62.62
C ALA A 413 -22.28 26.89 62.76
N ASN A 414 -21.40 26.92 61.75
CA ASN A 414 -20.11 26.25 61.81
C ASN A 414 -19.06 27.02 62.65
N ASP A 415 -19.18 28.35 62.73
CA ASP A 415 -18.30 29.18 63.55
C ASP A 415 -18.61 29.06 65.06
N GLU A 416 -19.85 28.77 65.46
CA GLU A 416 -20.22 28.55 66.88
C GLU A 416 -19.77 27.19 67.45
N VAL A 417 -19.39 26.22 66.61
CA VAL A 417 -18.92 24.89 67.05
C VAL A 417 -17.38 24.82 67.18
N SER A 418 -16.67 25.84 66.68
CA SER A 418 -15.20 25.93 66.71
C SER A 418 -14.63 26.85 67.81
N THR A 419 -15.49 27.40 68.67
CA THR A 419 -15.14 28.08 69.93
C THR A 419 -15.54 27.25 71.11
#